data_AF-A0A062WLF1-F1
#
_entry.id   AF-A0A062WLF1-F1
#
_cell.length_a   1.000
_cell.length_b   1.000
_cell.length_c   1.000
_cell.angle_alpha   90.00
_cell.angle_beta   90.00
_cell.angle_gamma   90.00
#
_symmetry.space_group_name_H-M   'P 1'
#
loop_
_entity.id
_entity.type
_entity.pdbx_description
1 polymer ?
#
loop_
_entity_poly.entity_id
_entity_poly.type
_entity_poly.pdbx_seq_one_letter_code
_entity_poly.pdbx_strand_id
1 'polypeptide(L)'
;MDSMILGRYIPGDSIVHRLDPRSKLLAMMLLILIVFWANNPLTNLILFIATGIFIALSGVSLSFFIQGLKSMFFLIAFTTIFQLFFISNGNVLFEFSFVRITDYALQQAGIIFCRFVLIIFFSTLLTLTTMPLSLASAVEALLAPLKRVKVPVHEIGLMLSMSLRFVPTLMDDTTRIMNAQKARGVDFGEGSIVQKVKAMIPILIPLFATSLKRADSLAIAMEARGYQGGKGRSQYRQLKWTLKDTLTILVILVLGCCLFFLKS
;
A
#
# COMPACT_ATOMS: atom_id res chain seq x y z
N MET A 1 -2.32 -20.42 14.55
CA MET A 1 -2.34 -19.66 13.28
C MET A 1 -1.95 -18.22 13.61
N ASP A 2 -0.76 -18.02 14.18
CA ASP A 2 -0.35 -16.76 14.84
C ASP A 2 0.38 -15.80 13.89
N SER A 3 -0.01 -15.78 12.63
CA SER A 3 0.68 -15.03 11.58
C SER A 3 -0.29 -14.31 10.64
N MET A 4 -1.20 -13.52 11.20
CA MET A 4 -1.91 -12.49 10.44
C MET A 4 -1.44 -11.12 10.98
N ILE A 5 -0.17 -10.72 10.81
CA ILE A 5 0.42 -9.98 9.67
C ILE A 5 -0.49 -8.88 9.06
N LEU A 6 -1.38 -8.25 9.84
CA LEU A 6 -1.96 -6.96 9.43
C LEU A 6 -1.22 -5.82 10.14
N GLY A 7 -0.64 -4.93 9.33
CA GLY A 7 -0.12 -3.64 9.81
C GLY A 7 1.17 -3.72 10.63
N ARG A 8 2.23 -4.38 10.13
CA ARG A 8 3.60 -4.21 10.66
C ARG A 8 4.10 -2.80 10.36
N TYR A 9 3.49 -1.80 10.99
CA TYR A 9 4.21 -0.56 11.30
C TYR A 9 5.35 -0.95 12.23
N ILE A 10 6.57 -0.66 11.83
CA ILE A 10 7.72 -0.86 12.70
C ILE A 10 7.87 0.45 13.47
N PRO A 11 7.69 0.46 14.80
CA PRO A 11 7.94 1.66 15.58
C PRO A 11 9.42 2.01 15.44
N GLY A 12 9.67 3.15 14.81
CA GLY A 12 11.00 3.69 14.59
C GLY A 12 11.00 5.19 14.78
N ASP A 13 12.17 5.75 15.12
CA ASP A 13 12.36 7.16 15.44
C ASP A 13 13.07 7.97 14.34
N SER A 14 13.22 7.38 13.15
CA SER A 14 13.99 7.99 12.07
C SER A 14 13.32 9.24 11.50
N ILE A 15 14.09 10.01 10.73
CA ILE A 15 13.62 11.25 10.07
C ILE A 15 12.36 10.95 9.25
N VAL A 16 12.36 9.83 8.53
CA VAL A 16 11.23 9.39 7.70
C VAL A 16 10.04 8.98 8.56
N HIS A 17 10.22 8.37 9.73
CA HIS A 17 9.09 8.01 10.60
C HIS A 17 8.36 9.25 11.12
N ARG A 18 9.09 10.32 11.41
CA ARG A 18 8.57 11.58 12.00
C ARG A 18 7.85 12.50 11.01
N LEU A 19 7.95 12.27 9.71
CA LEU A 19 7.23 13.07 8.71
C LEU A 19 5.70 12.90 8.83
N ASP A 20 4.97 13.93 8.43
CA ASP A 20 3.52 13.92 8.37
C ASP A 20 3.06 12.81 7.38
N PRO A 21 2.13 11.92 7.78
CA PRO A 21 1.54 10.92 6.90
C PRO A 21 1.04 11.46 5.55
N ARG A 22 0.56 12.71 5.50
CA ARG A 22 0.12 13.38 4.27
C ARG A 22 1.27 13.60 3.30
N SER A 23 2.42 14.05 3.81
CA SER A 23 3.60 14.30 2.99
C SER A 23 4.16 13.00 2.43
N LYS A 24 4.18 11.92 3.22
CA LYS A 24 4.59 10.59 2.76
C LYS A 24 3.69 10.01 1.68
N LEU A 25 2.36 10.16 1.82
CA LEU A 25 1.41 9.65 0.82
C LEU A 25 1.53 10.44 -0.49
N LEU A 26 1.62 11.77 -0.42
CA LEU A 26 1.88 12.61 -1.58
C LEU A 26 3.23 12.28 -2.24
N ALA A 27 4.28 12.12 -1.44
CA ALA A 27 5.60 11.71 -1.89
C ALA A 27 5.55 10.38 -2.65
N MET A 28 4.84 9.37 -2.12
CA MET A 28 4.67 8.09 -2.80
C MET A 28 3.93 8.26 -4.14
N MET A 29 2.84 9.04 -4.19
CA MET A 29 2.12 9.27 -5.45
C MET A 29 2.98 9.98 -6.50
N LEU A 30 3.74 11.00 -6.09
CA LEU A 30 4.68 11.70 -6.97
C LEU A 30 5.79 10.78 -7.46
N LEU A 31 6.38 9.97 -6.58
CA LEU A 31 7.43 9.02 -6.93
C LEU A 31 6.95 7.96 -7.91
N ILE A 32 5.73 7.44 -7.74
CA ILE A 32 5.14 6.51 -8.71
C ILE A 32 5.03 7.17 -10.09
N LEU A 33 4.51 8.41 -10.16
CA LEU A 33 4.41 9.16 -11.42
C LEU A 33 5.80 9.35 -12.06
N ILE A 34 6.81 9.74 -11.28
CA ILE A 34 8.19 9.93 -11.76
C ILE A 34 8.79 8.62 -12.28
N VAL A 35 8.56 7.49 -11.59
CA VAL A 35 9.03 6.16 -12.02
C VAL A 35 8.40 5.72 -13.34
N PHE A 36 7.13 6.05 -13.58
CA PHE A 36 6.49 5.80 -14.88
C PHE A 36 7.04 6.72 -15.97
N TRP A 37 7.46 7.93 -15.61
CA TRP A 37 8.00 8.88 -16.57
C TRP A 37 9.42 8.53 -17.01
N ALA A 38 10.22 7.94 -16.11
CA ALA A 38 11.59 7.51 -16.35
C ALA A 38 11.65 6.35 -17.37
N ASN A 39 12.21 6.65 -18.54
CA ASN A 39 12.37 5.71 -19.66
C ASN A 39 13.83 5.49 -20.06
N ASN A 40 14.79 6.15 -19.40
CA ASN A 40 16.21 6.02 -19.71
C ASN A 40 16.94 5.24 -18.60
N PRO A 41 17.95 4.41 -18.92
CA PRO A 41 18.74 3.68 -17.91
C PRO A 41 19.36 4.62 -16.88
N LEU A 42 19.84 5.78 -17.33
CA LEU A 42 20.44 6.80 -16.47
C LEU A 42 19.41 7.43 -15.51
N THR A 43 18.18 7.69 -15.98
CA THR A 43 17.10 8.17 -15.10
C THR A 43 16.71 7.15 -14.03
N ASN A 44 16.72 5.85 -14.37
CA ASN A 44 16.45 4.79 -13.40
C ASN A 44 17.58 4.63 -12.38
N LEU A 45 18.84 4.80 -12.80
CA LEU A 45 19.98 4.77 -11.89
C LEU A 45 19.86 5.88 -10.82
N ILE A 46 19.55 7.11 -11.24
CA ILE A 46 19.34 8.25 -10.32
C ILE A 46 18.20 7.95 -9.34
N LEU A 47 17.09 7.39 -9.82
CA LEU A 47 15.97 6.98 -8.97
C LEU A 47 16.37 5.90 -7.95
N PHE A 48 17.21 4.95 -8.35
CA PHE A 48 17.69 3.89 -7.48
C PHE A 48 18.58 4.45 -6.36
N ILE A 49 19.47 5.38 -6.69
CA ILE A 49 20.33 6.08 -5.72
C ILE A 49 19.46 6.88 -4.75
N ALA A 50 18.51 7.67 -5.25
CA ALA A 50 17.60 8.45 -4.41
C ALA A 50 16.77 7.56 -3.47
N THR A 51 16.28 6.42 -3.97
CA THR A 51 15.56 5.44 -3.15
C THR A 51 16.46 4.84 -2.08
N GLY A 52 17.71 4.50 -2.41
CA GLY A 52 18.70 4.03 -1.44
C GLY A 52 18.94 5.04 -0.32
N ILE A 53 19.03 6.33 -0.65
CA ILE A 53 19.15 7.41 0.33
C ILE A 53 17.90 7.47 1.23
N PHE A 54 16.69 7.39 0.67
CA PHE A 54 15.46 7.37 1.48
C PHE A 54 15.38 6.15 2.40
N ILE A 55 15.80 4.98 1.94
CA ILE A 55 15.85 3.75 2.76
C ILE A 55 16.86 3.93 3.91
N ALA A 56 18.05 4.46 3.63
CA ALA A 56 19.07 4.73 4.64
C ALA A 56 18.56 5.73 5.69
N LEU A 57 17.93 6.84 5.27
CA LEU A 57 17.31 7.82 6.17
C LEU A 57 16.14 7.25 6.97
N SER A 58 15.49 6.20 6.47
CA SER A 58 14.38 5.53 7.14
C SER A 58 14.85 4.63 8.29
N GLY A 59 16.09 4.14 8.27
CA GLY A 59 16.62 3.23 9.29
C GLY A 59 15.94 1.85 9.32
N VAL A 60 15.21 1.50 8.26
CA VAL A 60 14.55 0.20 8.11
C VAL A 60 15.55 -0.79 7.52
N SER A 61 15.61 -2.01 8.06
CA SER A 61 16.54 -3.03 7.59
C SER A 61 16.21 -3.48 6.17
N LEU A 62 17.25 -3.68 5.33
CA LEU A 62 17.10 -4.11 3.94
C LEU A 62 16.39 -5.48 3.80
N SER A 63 16.39 -6.30 4.85
CA SER A 63 15.71 -7.59 4.87
C SER A 63 14.22 -7.48 4.55
N PHE A 64 13.53 -6.43 5.04
CA PHE A 64 12.11 -6.23 4.73
C PHE A 64 11.85 -5.92 3.26
N PHE A 65 12.75 -5.16 2.63
CA PHE A 65 12.67 -4.83 1.20
C PHE A 65 12.91 -6.08 0.33
N ILE A 66 13.88 -6.92 0.70
CA ILE A 66 14.14 -8.20 0.02
C ILE A 66 12.95 -9.15 0.18
N GLN A 67 12.33 -9.20 1.37
CA GLN A 67 11.13 -10.01 1.59
C GLN A 67 9.95 -9.53 0.73
N GLY A 68 9.77 -8.21 0.58
CA GLY A 68 8.80 -7.61 -0.34
C GLY A 68 9.05 -8.04 -1.79
N LEU A 69 10.31 -7.99 -2.24
CA LEU A 69 10.70 -8.43 -3.57
C LEU A 69 10.46 -9.93 -3.79
N LYS A 70 10.78 -10.76 -2.79
CA LYS A 70 10.56 -12.21 -2.82
C LYS A 70 9.09 -12.56 -3.02
N SER A 71 8.16 -11.82 -2.40
CA SER A 71 6.72 -12.04 -2.56
C SER A 71 6.21 -11.81 -3.98
N MET A 72 6.87 -10.94 -4.75
CA MET A 72 6.48 -10.61 -6.13
C MET A 72 7.47 -11.15 -7.17
N PHE A 73 8.42 -11.99 -6.77
CA PHE A 73 9.49 -12.49 -7.65
C PHE A 73 8.93 -13.16 -8.91
N PHE A 74 7.91 -14.01 -8.77
CA PHE A 74 7.29 -14.69 -9.91
C PHE A 74 6.74 -13.71 -10.94
N LEU A 75 6.03 -12.66 -10.50
CA LEU A 75 5.44 -11.65 -11.39
C LEU A 75 6.53 -10.81 -12.07
N ILE A 76 7.58 -10.42 -11.34
CA ILE A 76 8.70 -9.64 -11.88
C ILE A 76 9.48 -10.46 -12.91
N ALA A 77 9.80 -11.71 -12.56
CA ALA A 77 10.51 -12.62 -13.47
C ALA A 77 9.66 -12.88 -14.72
N PHE A 78 8.38 -13.20 -14.56
CA PHE A 78 7.46 -13.44 -15.67
C PHE A 78 7.39 -12.24 -16.61
N THR A 79 7.15 -11.03 -16.10
CA THR A 79 7.03 -9.82 -16.92
C THR A 79 8.34 -9.43 -17.60
N THR A 80 9.47 -9.54 -16.91
CA THR A 80 10.79 -9.23 -17.47
C THR A 80 11.18 -10.21 -18.58
N ILE A 81 10.94 -11.50 -18.36
CA ILE A 81 11.19 -12.56 -19.35
C ILE A 81 10.26 -12.38 -20.55
N PHE A 82 8.98 -12.11 -20.32
CA PHE A 82 8.02 -11.88 -21.39
C PHE A 82 8.43 -10.68 -22.26
N GLN A 83 8.93 -9.61 -21.64
CA GLN A 83 9.44 -8.44 -22.35
C GLN A 83 10.63 -8.77 -23.27
N LEU A 84 11.53 -9.66 -22.82
CA LEU A 84 12.67 -10.11 -23.63
C LEU A 84 12.25 -10.89 -24.87
N PHE A 85 11.16 -11.66 -24.79
CA PHE A 85 10.67 -12.48 -25.90
C PHE A 85 9.75 -11.73 -26.87
N PHE A 86 8.91 -10.81 -26.37
CA PHE A 86 7.88 -10.14 -27.18
C PHE A 86 8.37 -8.86 -27.87
N ILE A 87 9.47 -8.27 -27.42
CA ILE A 87 10.08 -7.13 -28.11
C ILE A 87 11.06 -7.64 -29.16
N SER A 88 10.74 -7.43 -30.43
CA SER A 88 11.62 -7.76 -31.57
C SER A 88 12.23 -6.54 -32.27
N ASN A 89 12.06 -5.34 -31.71
CA ASN A 89 12.59 -4.11 -32.29
C ASN A 89 14.06 -3.91 -31.89
N GLY A 90 14.88 -3.34 -32.79
CA GLY A 90 16.29 -2.99 -32.54
C GLY A 90 17.30 -3.97 -33.14
N ASN A 91 18.59 -3.76 -32.83
CA ASN A 91 19.66 -4.62 -33.29
C ASN A 91 19.61 -5.98 -32.58
N VAL A 92 19.77 -7.05 -33.35
CA VAL A 92 19.74 -8.43 -32.84
C VAL A 92 21.10 -8.76 -32.24
N LEU A 93 21.13 -8.98 -30.92
CA LEU A 93 22.33 -9.44 -30.21
C LEU A 93 22.48 -10.97 -30.28
N PHE A 94 21.35 -11.66 -30.14
CA PHE A 94 21.31 -13.13 -30.09
C PHE A 94 20.04 -13.62 -30.79
N GLU A 95 20.20 -14.50 -31.78
CA GLU A 95 19.11 -15.12 -32.53
C GLU A 95 19.19 -16.63 -32.36
N PHE A 96 18.13 -17.22 -31.82
CA PHE A 96 18.00 -18.67 -31.69
C PHE A 96 16.61 -19.10 -32.16
N SER A 97 16.50 -19.52 -33.42
CA SER A 97 15.33 -20.10 -34.12
C SER A 97 13.98 -19.36 -33.97
N PHE A 98 13.40 -19.30 -32.77
CA PHE A 98 12.14 -18.62 -32.45
C PHE A 98 12.31 -17.41 -31.51
N VAL A 99 13.51 -17.20 -30.96
CA VAL A 99 13.80 -16.17 -29.96
C VAL A 99 14.86 -15.22 -30.52
N ARG A 100 14.50 -13.94 -30.64
CA ARG A 100 15.44 -12.86 -30.96
C ARG A 100 15.54 -11.93 -29.77
N ILE A 101 16.70 -11.90 -29.12
CA ILE A 101 16.99 -10.94 -28.05
C ILE A 101 17.66 -9.73 -28.70
N THR A 102 16.99 -8.58 -28.64
CA THR A 102 17.50 -7.31 -29.15
C THR A 102 18.07 -6.45 -28.02
N ASP A 103 18.99 -5.53 -28.37
CA ASP A 103 19.50 -4.53 -27.42
C ASP A 103 18.37 -3.76 -26.72
N TYR A 104 17.36 -3.39 -27.51
CA TYR A 104 16.20 -2.65 -27.03
C TYR A 104 15.31 -3.51 -26.13
N ALA A 105 15.12 -4.80 -26.43
CA ALA A 105 14.39 -5.72 -25.55
C ALA A 105 15.08 -5.84 -24.18
N LEU A 106 16.41 -5.96 -24.16
CA LEU A 106 17.19 -6.02 -22.93
C LEU A 106 17.08 -4.72 -22.12
N GLN A 107 17.17 -3.57 -22.77
CA GLN A 107 17.01 -2.27 -22.12
C GLN A 107 15.61 -2.11 -21.51
N GLN A 108 14.56 -2.46 -22.26
CA GLN A 108 13.17 -2.36 -21.78
C GLN A 108 12.88 -3.34 -20.64
N ALA A 109 13.40 -4.57 -20.72
CA ALA A 109 13.31 -5.54 -19.65
C ALA A 109 13.98 -5.01 -18.37
N GLY A 110 15.17 -4.42 -18.49
CA GLY A 110 15.87 -3.77 -17.37
C GLY A 110 15.09 -2.59 -16.77
N ILE A 111 14.48 -1.74 -17.61
CA ILE A 111 13.65 -0.62 -17.16
C ILE A 111 12.43 -1.12 -16.37
N ILE A 112 11.73 -2.14 -16.87
CA ILE A 112 10.55 -2.72 -16.20
C ILE A 112 10.94 -3.39 -14.89
N PHE A 113 12.04 -4.14 -14.87
CA PHE A 113 12.58 -4.73 -13.65
C PHE A 113 12.85 -3.65 -12.59
N CYS A 114 13.61 -2.62 -12.94
CA CYS A 114 13.89 -1.49 -12.05
C CYS A 114 12.62 -0.80 -11.57
N ARG A 115 11.63 -0.60 -12.46
CA ARG A 115 10.33 0.01 -12.13
C ARG A 115 9.58 -0.78 -11.05
N PHE A 116 9.49 -2.10 -11.18
CA PHE A 116 8.86 -2.94 -10.15
C PHE A 116 9.61 -2.87 -8.82
N VAL A 117 10.94 -2.96 -8.85
CA VAL A 117 11.76 -2.87 -7.63
C VAL A 117 11.54 -1.54 -6.91
N LEU A 118 11.56 -0.42 -7.64
CA LEU A 118 11.34 0.92 -7.08
C LEU A 118 9.94 1.06 -6.46
N ILE A 119 8.89 0.62 -7.16
CA ILE A 119 7.51 0.69 -6.66
C ILE A 119 7.36 -0.14 -5.37
N ILE A 120 7.92 -1.36 -5.36
CA ILE A 120 7.88 -2.23 -4.17
C ILE A 120 8.63 -1.59 -3.00
N PHE A 121 9.78 -0.98 -3.25
CA PHE A 121 10.57 -0.34 -2.22
C PHE A 121 9.85 0.87 -1.61
N PHE A 122 9.27 1.75 -2.43
CA PHE A 122 8.49 2.88 -1.93
C PHE A 122 7.23 2.43 -1.17
N SER A 123 6.51 1.43 -1.69
CA SER A 123 5.32 0.87 -1.04
C SER A 123 5.67 0.25 0.33
N THR A 124 6.77 -0.49 0.39
CA THR A 124 7.26 -1.11 1.63
C THR A 124 7.70 -0.04 2.63
N LEU A 125 8.40 1.01 2.18
CA LEU A 125 8.79 2.13 3.02
C LEU A 125 7.56 2.83 3.61
N LEU A 126 6.54 3.15 2.82
CA LEU A 126 5.31 3.78 3.33
C LEU A 126 4.60 2.88 4.36
N THR A 127 4.46 1.59 4.04
CA THR A 127 3.74 0.61 4.85
C THR A 127 4.42 0.38 6.21
N LEU A 128 5.76 0.30 6.23
CA LEU A 128 6.51 0.05 7.47
C LEU A 128 6.66 1.32 8.33
N THR A 129 6.73 2.50 7.70
CA THR A 129 7.01 3.76 8.41
C THR A 129 5.75 4.54 8.80
N THR A 130 4.55 4.08 8.46
CA THR A 130 3.31 4.81 8.74
C THR A 130 2.22 3.90 9.29
N MET A 131 1.66 4.28 10.45
CA MET A 131 0.54 3.54 11.05
C MET A 131 -0.71 3.62 10.16
N PRO A 132 -1.50 2.53 10.02
CA PRO A 132 -2.71 2.52 9.20
C PRO A 132 -3.73 3.61 9.58
N LEU A 133 -3.94 3.85 10.87
CA LEU A 133 -4.85 4.90 11.34
C LEU A 133 -4.36 6.31 10.94
N SER A 134 -3.05 6.52 10.92
CA SER A 134 -2.45 7.78 10.47
C SER A 134 -2.60 7.97 8.95
N LEU A 135 -2.49 6.88 8.17
CA LEU A 135 -2.78 6.89 6.74
C LEU A 135 -4.25 7.24 6.45
N ALA A 136 -5.19 6.71 7.24
CA ALA A 136 -6.60 7.07 7.10
C ALA A 136 -6.86 8.57 7.31
N SER A 137 -6.28 9.16 8.36
CA SER A 137 -6.35 10.61 8.57
C SER A 137 -5.67 11.40 7.46
N ALA A 138 -4.59 10.86 6.87
CA ALA A 138 -3.92 11.48 5.73
C ALA A 138 -4.83 11.50 4.49
N VAL A 139 -5.50 10.38 4.20
CA VAL A 139 -6.45 10.27 3.09
C VAL A 139 -7.63 11.23 3.29
N GLU A 140 -8.22 11.30 4.49
CA GLU A 140 -9.29 12.27 4.81
C GLU A 140 -8.84 13.71 4.51
N ALA A 141 -7.63 14.08 4.95
CA ALA A 141 -7.09 15.42 4.73
C ALA A 141 -6.78 15.71 3.25
N LEU A 142 -6.31 14.72 2.50
CA LEU A 142 -6.04 14.87 1.06
C LEU A 142 -7.33 14.91 0.22
N LEU A 143 -8.43 14.35 0.73
CA LEU A 143 -9.75 14.45 0.12
C LEU A 143 -10.48 15.77 0.47
N ALA A 144 -10.00 16.53 1.46
CA ALA A 144 -10.59 17.82 1.86
C ALA A 144 -10.94 18.79 0.71
N PRO A 145 -10.12 18.99 -0.35
CA PRO A 145 -10.50 19.87 -1.47
C PRO A 145 -11.76 19.41 -2.21
N LEU A 146 -12.06 18.11 -2.23
CA LEU A 146 -13.27 17.57 -2.88
C LEU A 146 -14.56 17.95 -2.12
N LYS A 147 -14.45 18.48 -0.89
CA LYS A 147 -15.59 19.07 -0.16
C LYS A 147 -16.28 20.18 -0.96
N ARG A 148 -15.54 20.90 -1.82
CA ARG A 148 -16.10 21.93 -2.72
C ARG A 148 -17.05 21.33 -3.76
N VAL A 149 -16.82 20.08 -4.16
CA VAL A 149 -17.65 19.32 -5.10
C VAL A 149 -18.74 18.52 -4.35
N LYS A 150 -19.05 18.90 -3.11
CA LYS A 150 -20.07 18.26 -2.23
C LYS A 150 -19.78 16.80 -1.86
N VAL A 151 -18.52 16.37 -1.95
CA VAL A 151 -18.11 15.03 -1.47
C VAL A 151 -18.11 15.00 0.08
N PRO A 152 -18.69 13.97 0.73
CA PRO A 152 -18.77 13.85 2.19
C PRO A 152 -17.45 13.34 2.78
N VAL A 153 -16.42 14.21 2.77
CA VAL A 153 -15.04 13.86 3.16
C VAL A 153 -14.95 13.39 4.62
N HIS A 154 -15.71 14.03 5.52
CA HIS A 154 -15.65 13.69 6.95
C HIS A 154 -16.26 12.31 7.22
N GLU A 155 -17.37 12.00 6.56
CA GLU A 155 -18.05 10.72 6.65
C GLU A 155 -17.16 9.60 6.11
N ILE A 156 -16.45 9.84 4.99
CA ILE A 156 -15.44 8.91 4.46
C ILE A 156 -14.31 8.69 5.48
N GLY A 157 -13.78 9.75 6.08
CA GLY A 157 -12.76 9.67 7.12
C GLY A 157 -13.23 8.86 8.34
N LEU A 158 -14.46 9.11 8.79
CA LEU A 158 -15.09 8.37 9.87
C LEU A 158 -15.20 6.87 9.52
N MET A 159 -15.77 6.54 8.36
CA MET A 159 -15.93 5.15 7.90
C MET A 159 -14.59 4.43 7.83
N LEU A 160 -13.56 5.06 7.27
CA LEU A 160 -12.22 4.48 7.18
C LEU A 160 -11.60 4.26 8.57
N SER A 161 -11.71 5.24 9.47
CA SER A 161 -11.19 5.14 10.84
C SER A 161 -11.88 4.03 11.65
N MET A 162 -13.20 3.87 11.49
CA MET A 162 -13.98 2.81 12.12
C MET A 162 -13.65 1.45 11.53
N SER A 163 -13.51 1.37 10.21
CA SER A 163 -13.14 0.13 9.51
C SER A 163 -11.81 -0.38 10.03
N LEU A 164 -10.77 0.47 10.04
CA LEU A 164 -9.45 0.10 10.57
C LEU A 164 -9.49 -0.29 12.05
N ARG A 165 -10.34 0.35 12.86
CA ARG A 165 -10.52 0.00 14.28
C ARG A 165 -11.18 -1.37 14.46
N PHE A 166 -12.17 -1.70 13.62
CA PHE A 166 -12.91 -2.95 13.74
C PHE A 166 -12.25 -4.15 13.07
N VAL A 167 -11.32 -3.95 12.13
CA VAL A 167 -10.58 -5.05 11.49
C VAL A 167 -9.97 -6.03 12.52
N PRO A 168 -9.20 -5.59 13.53
CA PRO A 168 -8.67 -6.50 14.54
C PRO A 168 -9.76 -7.25 15.30
N THR A 169 -10.81 -6.55 15.74
CA THR A 169 -11.92 -7.18 16.48
C THR A 169 -12.68 -8.21 15.63
N LEU A 170 -12.87 -7.95 14.33
CA LEU A 170 -13.51 -8.89 13.41
C LEU A 170 -12.62 -10.12 13.16
N MET A 171 -11.30 -9.97 13.17
CA MET A 171 -10.38 -11.10 13.10
C MET A 171 -10.46 -11.96 14.37
N ASP A 172 -10.51 -11.34 15.54
CA ASP A 172 -10.70 -12.05 16.82
C ASP A 172 -12.05 -12.78 16.85
N ASP A 173 -13.12 -12.14 16.40
CA ASP A 173 -14.44 -12.76 16.28
C ASP A 173 -14.41 -13.93 15.29
N THR A 174 -13.74 -13.77 14.15
CA THR A 174 -13.59 -14.83 13.13
C THR A 174 -12.87 -16.04 13.69
N THR A 175 -11.74 -15.83 14.38
CA THR A 175 -10.98 -16.93 14.99
C THR A 175 -11.78 -17.63 16.10
N ARG A 176 -12.51 -16.87 16.93
CA ARG A 176 -13.39 -17.42 17.96
C ARG A 176 -14.52 -18.26 17.36
N ILE A 177 -15.20 -17.75 16.33
CA ILE A 177 -16.29 -18.46 15.65
C ILE A 177 -15.74 -19.71 14.96
N MET A 178 -14.61 -19.60 14.27
CA MET A 178 -13.96 -20.75 13.63
C MET A 178 -13.63 -21.84 14.64
N ASN A 179 -13.05 -21.51 15.79
CA ASN A 179 -12.73 -22.49 16.84
C ASN A 179 -13.99 -23.11 17.45
N ALA A 180 -15.06 -22.34 17.65
CA ALA A 180 -16.34 -22.86 18.12
C ALA A 180 -16.99 -23.83 17.13
N GLN A 181 -16.91 -23.56 15.83
CA GLN A 181 -17.43 -24.46 14.80
C GLN A 181 -16.57 -25.72 14.65
N LYS A 182 -15.24 -25.61 14.78
CA LYS A 182 -14.34 -26.78 14.86
C LYS A 182 -14.71 -27.70 16.02
N ALA A 183 -15.00 -27.13 17.20
CA ALA A 183 -15.47 -27.90 18.35
C ALA A 183 -16.84 -28.57 18.13
N ARG A 184 -17.65 -28.05 17.20
CA ARG A 184 -18.93 -28.65 16.75
C ARG A 184 -18.77 -29.65 15.60
N GLY A 185 -17.53 -30.01 15.23
CA GLY A 185 -17.24 -31.00 14.20
C GLY A 185 -17.20 -30.46 12.77
N VAL A 186 -17.17 -29.14 12.57
CA VAL A 186 -16.96 -28.56 11.24
C VAL A 186 -15.48 -28.62 10.90
N ASP A 187 -15.13 -29.38 9.86
CA ASP A 187 -13.79 -29.37 9.28
C ASP A 187 -13.68 -28.32 8.17
N PHE A 188 -12.64 -27.49 8.24
CA PHE A 188 -12.39 -26.36 7.34
C PHE A 188 -11.29 -26.63 6.30
N GLY A 189 -10.70 -27.83 6.27
CA GLY A 189 -9.59 -28.17 5.39
C GLY A 189 -9.89 -29.22 4.31
N GLU A 190 -10.89 -30.06 4.55
CA GLU A 190 -11.14 -31.28 3.77
C GLU A 190 -12.28 -31.15 2.74
N GLY A 191 -12.25 -32.01 1.72
CA GLY A 191 -13.34 -32.13 0.74
C GLY A 191 -13.18 -31.34 -0.57
N SER A 192 -14.21 -31.42 -1.40
CA SER A 192 -14.31 -30.72 -2.69
C SER A 192 -14.45 -29.21 -2.51
N ILE A 193 -14.15 -28.42 -3.55
CA ILE A 193 -14.28 -26.95 -3.52
C ILE A 193 -15.67 -26.51 -3.02
N VAL A 194 -16.72 -27.22 -3.44
CA VAL A 194 -18.10 -26.94 -3.01
C VAL A 194 -18.29 -27.17 -1.51
N GLN A 195 -17.70 -28.24 -0.96
CA GLN A 195 -17.76 -28.52 0.48
C GLN A 195 -17.02 -27.46 1.29
N LYS A 196 -15.85 -27.00 0.81
CA LYS A 196 -15.09 -25.91 1.45
C LYS A 196 -15.88 -24.60 1.47
N VAL A 197 -16.57 -24.26 0.38
CA VAL A 197 -17.43 -23.07 0.35
C VAL A 197 -18.60 -23.20 1.33
N LYS A 198 -19.27 -24.36 1.37
CA LYS A 198 -20.35 -24.62 2.33
C LYS A 198 -19.87 -24.56 3.78
N ALA A 199 -18.65 -25.02 4.06
CA ALA A 199 -18.04 -24.96 5.39
C ALA A 199 -17.80 -23.52 5.88
N MET A 200 -17.76 -22.51 5.00
CA MET A 200 -17.61 -21.10 5.40
C MET A 200 -18.92 -20.46 5.88
N ILE A 201 -20.08 -21.01 5.51
CA ILE A 201 -21.39 -20.45 5.86
C ILE A 201 -21.60 -20.33 7.39
N PRO A 202 -21.27 -21.35 8.21
CA PRO A 202 -21.36 -21.28 9.67
C PRO A 202 -20.44 -20.25 10.34
N ILE A 203 -19.42 -19.73 9.63
CA ILE A 203 -18.60 -18.60 10.08
C ILE A 203 -19.23 -17.28 9.64
N LEU A 204 -19.63 -17.19 8.37
CA LEU A 204 -20.09 -15.95 7.76
C LEU A 204 -21.39 -15.43 8.40
N ILE A 205 -22.38 -16.30 8.61
CA ILE A 205 -23.68 -15.90 9.16
C ILE A 205 -23.54 -15.30 10.57
N PRO A 206 -22.90 -15.96 11.55
CA PRO A 206 -22.71 -15.37 12.88
C PRO A 206 -21.86 -14.11 12.89
N LEU A 207 -20.81 -14.06 12.05
CA LEU A 207 -19.94 -12.88 11.94
C LEU A 207 -20.73 -11.68 11.42
N PHE A 208 -21.58 -11.87 10.41
CA PHE A 208 -22.42 -10.82 9.85
C PHE A 208 -23.46 -10.32 10.86
N ALA A 209 -24.17 -11.24 11.54
CA ALA A 209 -25.12 -10.89 12.59
C ALA A 209 -24.46 -10.10 13.74
N THR A 210 -23.27 -10.53 14.18
CA THR A 210 -22.49 -9.85 15.22
C THR A 210 -22.04 -8.46 14.76
N SER A 211 -21.62 -8.33 13.50
CA SER A 211 -21.20 -7.06 12.91
C SER A 211 -22.35 -6.07 12.81
N LEU A 212 -23.55 -6.51 12.41
CA LEU A 212 -24.75 -5.67 12.37
C LEU A 212 -25.15 -5.18 13.77
N LYS A 213 -25.18 -6.09 14.75
CA LYS A 213 -25.49 -5.72 16.14
C LYS A 213 -24.49 -4.71 16.70
N ARG A 214 -23.20 -4.86 16.35
CA ARG A 214 -22.14 -3.92 16.74
C ARG A 214 -22.31 -2.57 16.05
N ALA A 215 -22.66 -2.54 14.77
CA ALA A 215 -22.94 -1.31 14.04
C ALA A 215 -24.10 -0.53 14.67
N ASP A 216 -25.20 -1.22 15.00
CA ASP A 216 -26.37 -0.63 15.66
C ASP A 216 -26.02 -0.08 17.05
N SER A 217 -25.33 -0.89 17.88
CA SER A 217 -24.88 -0.47 19.20
C SER A 217 -23.93 0.73 19.14
N LEU A 218 -23.06 0.78 18.12
CA LEU A 218 -22.15 1.91 17.91
C LEU A 218 -22.91 3.16 17.48
N ALA A 219 -23.90 3.05 16.58
CA ALA A 219 -24.72 4.17 16.15
C ALA A 219 -25.47 4.78 17.33
N ILE A 220 -26.16 3.97 18.12
CA ILE A 220 -26.86 4.42 19.35
C ILE A 220 -25.88 5.08 20.32
N ALA A 221 -24.70 4.50 20.54
CA ALA A 221 -23.68 5.08 21.42
C ALA A 221 -23.11 6.40 20.89
N MET A 222 -23.03 6.58 19.57
CA MET A 222 -22.61 7.83 18.94
C MET A 222 -23.66 8.93 19.10
N GLU A 223 -24.94 8.61 18.87
CA GLU A 223 -26.06 9.52 19.06
C GLU A 223 -26.18 9.95 20.52
N ALA A 224 -26.06 9.01 21.46
CA ALA A 224 -26.06 9.31 22.90
C ALA A 224 -24.91 10.22 23.34
N ARG A 225 -23.78 10.21 22.62
CA ARG A 225 -22.65 11.14 22.82
C ARG A 225 -22.79 12.45 22.05
N GLY A 226 -23.95 12.71 21.43
CA GLY A 226 -24.23 13.93 20.68
C GLY A 226 -23.57 13.99 19.30
N TYR A 227 -23.27 12.85 18.67
CA TYR A 227 -22.78 12.85 17.29
C TYR A 227 -23.90 13.21 16.31
N GLN A 228 -23.83 14.39 15.70
CA GLN A 228 -24.83 14.92 14.75
C GLN A 228 -24.26 15.12 13.33
N GLY A 229 -23.16 14.44 12.98
CA GLY A 229 -22.47 14.58 11.69
C GLY A 229 -21.30 15.58 11.69
N GLY A 230 -20.70 15.83 10.52
CA GLY A 230 -19.38 16.46 10.40
C GLY A 230 -19.28 17.99 10.44
N LYS A 231 -20.40 18.73 10.38
CA LYS A 231 -20.37 20.20 10.36
C LYS A 231 -20.10 20.75 11.76
N GLY A 232 -19.12 21.66 11.89
CA GLY A 232 -18.80 22.34 13.15
C GLY A 232 -18.02 21.51 14.18
N ARG A 233 -17.52 20.30 13.82
CA ARG A 233 -16.74 19.46 14.73
C ARG A 233 -15.28 19.90 14.83
N SER A 234 -14.72 19.79 16.03
CA SER A 234 -13.27 19.86 16.26
C SER A 234 -12.59 18.51 16.06
N GLN A 235 -11.32 18.51 15.65
CA GLN A 235 -10.49 17.31 15.56
C GLN A 235 -9.52 17.23 16.74
N TYR A 236 -9.57 16.10 17.47
CA TYR A 236 -8.64 15.84 18.58
C TYR A 236 -7.23 15.51 18.06
N ARG A 237 -7.14 14.60 17.09
CA ARG A 237 -5.86 14.23 16.47
C ARG A 237 -5.60 15.13 15.27
N GLN A 238 -4.81 16.18 15.50
CA GLN A 238 -4.39 17.08 14.43
C GLN A 238 -3.06 16.63 13.84
N LEU A 239 -3.03 16.49 12.52
CA LEU A 239 -1.80 16.29 11.79
C LEU A 239 -1.06 17.63 11.71
N LYS A 240 0.19 17.68 12.17
CA LYS A 240 1.01 18.89 12.18
C LYS A 240 1.99 18.85 11.01
N TRP A 241 1.79 19.76 10.07
CA TRP A 241 2.70 19.93 8.95
C TRP A 241 3.96 20.68 9.41
N THR A 242 5.12 20.14 9.12
CA THR A 242 6.42 20.71 9.50
C THR A 242 7.25 21.11 8.28
N LEU A 243 8.31 21.89 8.49
CA LEU A 243 9.23 22.29 7.40
C LEU A 243 9.92 21.08 6.74
N LYS A 244 10.07 19.96 7.45
CA LYS A 244 10.63 18.72 6.90
C LYS A 244 9.71 18.11 5.85
N ASP A 245 8.40 18.29 5.99
CA ASP A 245 7.39 17.81 5.05
C ASP A 245 7.44 18.59 3.74
N THR A 246 7.49 19.93 3.82
CA THR A 246 7.69 20.77 2.64
C THR A 246 9.01 20.47 1.94
N LEU A 247 10.09 20.29 2.70
CA LEU A 247 11.40 19.97 2.14
C LEU A 247 11.39 18.62 1.42
N THR A 248 10.75 17.60 2.00
CA THR A 248 10.67 16.27 1.38
C THR A 248 9.95 16.32 0.03
N ILE A 249 8.81 17.01 -0.04
CA ILE A 249 8.06 17.18 -1.29
C ILE A 249 8.87 17.99 -2.30
N LEU A 250 9.53 19.07 -1.87
CA LEU A 250 10.34 19.89 -2.75
C LEU A 250 11.52 19.11 -3.34
N VAL A 251 12.21 18.29 -2.52
CA VAL A 251 13.29 17.41 -3.01
C VAL A 251 12.77 16.42 -4.06
N ILE A 252 11.59 15.84 -3.87
CA ILE A 252 10.98 14.92 -4.84
C ILE A 252 10.58 15.65 -6.13
N LEU A 253 10.05 16.87 -6.04
CA LEU A 253 9.72 17.69 -7.20
C LEU A 253 10.97 18.10 -7.99
N VAL A 254 12.03 18.56 -7.30
CA VAL A 254 13.31 18.88 -7.94
C VAL A 254 13.91 17.66 -8.62
N LEU A 255 13.84 16.49 -7.98
CA LEU A 255 14.26 15.23 -8.58
C LEU A 255 13.42 14.92 -9.83
N GLY A 256 12.09 15.07 -9.77
CA GLY A 256 11.20 14.90 -10.92
C GLY A 256 11.54 15.84 -12.09
N CYS A 257 11.76 17.13 -11.81
CA CYS A 257 12.15 18.11 -12.81
C CYS A 257 13.52 17.78 -13.44
N CYS A 258 14.51 17.41 -12.61
CA CYS A 258 15.83 17.01 -13.09
C CYS A 258 15.73 15.81 -14.05
N LEU A 259 14.94 14.79 -13.68
CA LEU A 259 14.71 13.62 -14.53
C LEU A 259 13.93 13.95 -15.80
N PHE A 260 13.03 14.94 -15.77
CA PHE A 260 12.31 15.40 -16.95
C PHE A 260 13.25 16.04 -17.98
N PHE A 261 14.18 16.90 -17.53
CA PHE A 261 15.21 17.48 -18.41
C PHE A 261 16.18 16.43 -18.94
N LEU A 262 16.52 15.42 -18.14
CA LEU A 262 17.43 14.34 -18.52
C LEU A 262 16.78 13.26 -19.41
N LYS A 263 15.45 13.26 -19.46
CA LYS A 263 14.65 12.43 -20.35
C LYS A 263 14.56 13.04 -21.75
N SER A 264 14.41 14.37 -21.82
CA SER A 264 14.35 15.13 -23.08
C SER A 264 15.69 15.07 -23.80
#